data_AF-A0A7J7HLG5-F1
#
_entry.id   AF-A0A7J7HLG5-F1
#
_cell.length_a   1.000
_cell.length_b   1.000
_cell.length_c   1.000
_cell.angle_alpha   90.00
_cell.angle_beta   90.00
_cell.angle_gamma   90.00
#
_symmetry.space_group_name_H-M   'P 1'
#
loop_
_entity.id
_entity.type
_entity.pdbx_description
1 polymer ?
#
loop_
_entity_poly.entity_id
_entity_poly.type
_entity_poly.pdbx_seq_one_letter_code
_entity_poly.pdbx_strand_id
1 'polypeptide(L)'
;MLIWRRYLMTRSMSTSSSATTIEGLRWWERVGPAPKDPILAVSEAFLADSSPLKINLGVGAYRDDEGKPVILQCVRAAEAKISGTQLLESLSSAASTKLVEDSVQLVYGKDSDIVKERRFTGLQALSGTATTTFGEPAQVPVRTFHYYHPDSKGLHFAAFMDDIKTAPEHSFFLLHPCAHNPTGVDPTEEQWREISHQFKVKNHFPFFDTAYQGLASGDLDRDAKAIRIFHEDGHLIGCAQSFAKIMGLHGHRVGCLSILSVDEKQAIAIRSQLQQIARAMYGSPPVHGSLLVSTILGDPELKALWEEEVKVMADRIIRMRAALRRSLEKLGSCLNWEHITNQVGMFCFSGLSPEQVDQLVREFHIYMTCDGRIRFFHLKLAFELNVFHFLLF
;
A
#
# COMPACT_ATOMS: atom_id res chain seq x y z
N MET A 1 80.29 47.66 -12.77
CA MET A 1 80.60 47.57 -11.34
C MET A 1 79.32 47.76 -10.55
N LEU A 2 79.00 46.76 -9.74
CA LEU A 2 78.23 46.79 -8.50
C LEU A 2 76.76 47.31 -8.46
N ILE A 3 75.80 46.39 -8.23
CA ILE A 3 74.93 46.20 -7.02
C ILE A 3 73.82 47.28 -6.93
N TRP A 4 72.50 47.01 -6.90
CA TRP A 4 71.68 46.29 -5.90
C TRP A 4 70.31 45.97 -6.54
N ARG A 5 69.95 44.71 -6.85
CA ARG A 5 69.34 43.66 -6.02
C ARG A 5 68.08 44.03 -5.21
N ARG A 6 66.95 43.47 -5.71
CA ARG A 6 65.86 42.75 -5.02
C ARG A 6 65.01 43.53 -4.01
N TYR A 7 63.68 43.55 -4.24
CA TYR A 7 62.78 42.60 -3.60
C TYR A 7 61.49 42.43 -4.41
N LEU A 8 61.23 41.19 -4.83
CA LEU A 8 59.90 40.71 -5.22
C LEU A 8 59.08 40.56 -3.93
N MET A 9 57.96 41.24 -3.83
CA MET A 9 56.81 40.71 -3.09
C MET A 9 55.57 40.85 -3.95
N THR A 10 55.03 39.69 -4.27
CA THR A 10 53.77 39.40 -4.95
C THR A 10 52.61 40.17 -4.32
N ARG A 11 51.88 40.92 -5.14
CA ARG A 11 50.54 41.43 -4.80
C ARG A 11 49.64 40.25 -4.42
N SER A 12 49.34 40.12 -3.14
CA SER A 12 48.19 39.35 -2.68
C SER A 12 46.93 40.09 -3.14
N MET A 13 46.23 39.55 -4.15
CA MET A 13 44.84 39.93 -4.40
C MET A 13 44.02 39.48 -3.19
N SER A 14 43.62 40.43 -2.35
CA SER A 14 42.55 40.18 -1.38
C SER A 14 41.26 40.03 -2.17
N THR A 15 40.85 38.79 -2.46
CA THR A 15 39.46 38.52 -2.76
C THR A 15 38.67 38.79 -1.47
N SER A 16 38.11 39.99 -1.34
CA SER A 16 37.05 40.21 -0.36
C SER A 16 35.87 39.36 -0.81
N SER A 17 35.78 38.12 -0.31
CA SER A 17 34.50 37.45 -0.28
C SER A 17 33.64 38.30 0.65
N SER A 18 32.83 39.19 0.08
CA SER A 18 31.65 39.67 0.75
C SER A 18 30.75 38.45 0.92
N ALA A 19 31.02 37.65 1.96
CA ALA A 19 30.03 36.78 2.53
C ALA A 19 28.86 37.72 2.80
N THR A 20 27.84 37.62 1.97
CA THR A 20 26.59 38.31 2.21
C THR A 20 26.06 37.65 3.46
N THR A 21 26.35 38.22 4.62
CA THR A 21 25.82 37.74 5.89
C THR A 21 24.31 37.84 5.72
N ILE A 22 23.63 36.69 5.65
CA ILE A 22 22.17 36.62 5.63
C ILE A 22 21.69 36.96 7.05
N GLU A 23 22.01 38.16 7.52
CA GLU A 23 21.48 38.74 8.75
C GLU A 23 20.08 39.26 8.43
N GLY A 24 19.09 38.36 8.40
CA GLY A 24 17.70 38.78 8.22
C GLY A 24 16.68 37.71 7.93
N LEU A 25 17.07 36.49 7.54
CA LEU A 25 16.12 35.43 7.20
C LEU A 25 16.19 34.28 8.21
N ARG A 26 15.73 34.56 9.44
CA ARG A 26 15.69 33.60 10.56
C ARG A 26 14.46 32.69 10.61
N TRP A 27 13.58 32.76 9.61
CA TRP A 27 12.29 32.07 9.60
C TRP A 27 12.41 30.54 9.76
N TRP A 28 13.49 29.94 9.26
CA TRP A 28 13.67 28.49 9.21
C TRP A 28 14.79 27.96 10.12
N GLU A 29 15.41 28.80 10.96
CA GLU A 29 16.57 28.43 11.79
C GLU A 29 16.28 27.28 12.77
N ARG A 30 15.00 27.08 13.12
CA ARG A 30 14.56 26.02 14.04
C ARG A 30 13.96 24.80 13.32
N VAL A 31 13.92 24.80 11.99
CA VAL A 31 13.43 23.65 11.23
C VAL A 31 14.51 22.57 11.22
N GLY A 32 14.34 21.56 12.06
CA GLY A 32 15.15 20.35 12.04
C GLY A 32 14.78 19.42 10.88
N PRO A 33 15.68 18.52 10.46
CA PRO A 33 15.34 17.49 9.47
C PRO A 33 14.22 16.59 10.01
N ALA A 34 13.22 16.30 9.17
CA ALA A 34 12.20 15.31 9.49
C ALA A 34 12.83 13.90 9.57
N PRO A 35 12.30 12.99 10.41
CA PRO A 35 12.72 11.59 10.39
C PRO A 35 12.56 10.99 8.98
N LYS A 36 13.55 10.21 8.54
CA LYS A 36 13.47 9.51 7.26
C LYS A 36 12.40 8.42 7.31
N ASP A 37 11.62 8.30 6.25
CA ASP A 37 10.74 7.16 6.05
C ASP A 37 11.60 5.88 5.86
N PRO A 38 11.38 4.82 6.67
CA PRO A 38 12.18 3.60 6.60
C PRO A 38 12.15 2.89 5.23
N ILE A 39 11.05 3.01 4.47
CA ILE A 39 10.91 2.41 3.14
C ILE A 39 11.68 3.23 2.09
N LEU A 40 11.61 4.57 2.18
CA LEU A 40 12.39 5.45 1.30
C LEU A 40 13.89 5.26 1.52
N ALA A 41 14.33 5.12 2.77
CA ALA A 41 15.74 4.88 3.11
C ALA A 41 16.30 3.62 2.43
N VAL A 42 15.53 2.51 2.42
CA VAL A 42 15.93 1.27 1.73
C VAL A 42 16.07 1.48 0.22
N SER A 43 15.18 2.29 -0.38
CA SER A 43 15.22 2.59 -1.81
C SER A 43 16.42 3.46 -2.18
N GLU A 44 16.72 4.48 -1.37
CA GLU A 44 17.92 5.32 -1.52
C GLU A 44 19.20 4.48 -1.45
N ALA A 45 19.31 3.61 -0.45
CA ALA A 45 20.46 2.73 -0.27
C ALA A 45 20.63 1.75 -1.45
N PHE A 46 19.53 1.14 -1.91
CA PHE A 46 19.54 0.27 -3.08
C PHE A 46 19.97 1.01 -4.35
N LEU A 47 19.53 2.25 -4.55
CA LEU A 47 19.91 3.03 -5.75
C LEU A 47 21.37 3.46 -5.71
N ALA A 48 21.91 3.76 -4.53
CA ALA A 48 23.31 4.15 -4.33
C ALA A 48 24.32 3.00 -4.53
N ASP A 49 23.88 1.75 -4.35
CA ASP A 49 24.73 0.57 -4.55
C ASP A 49 25.03 0.33 -6.04
N SER A 50 26.30 0.16 -6.39
CA SER A 50 26.76 -0.12 -7.76
C SER A 50 26.87 -1.61 -8.08
N SER A 51 26.65 -2.50 -7.09
CA SER A 51 26.73 -3.95 -7.29
C SER A 51 25.75 -4.42 -8.36
N PRO A 52 26.19 -5.23 -9.34
CA PRO A 52 25.30 -5.82 -10.34
C PRO A 52 24.40 -6.92 -9.76
N LEU A 53 24.69 -7.37 -8.53
CA LEU A 53 23.96 -8.44 -7.84
C LEU A 53 22.92 -7.91 -6.85
N LYS A 54 22.76 -6.59 -6.72
CA LYS A 54 21.86 -5.99 -5.72
C LYS A 54 20.39 -6.36 -5.93
N ILE A 55 19.68 -6.55 -4.82
CA ILE A 55 18.27 -6.96 -4.82
C ILE A 55 17.46 -6.02 -3.93
N ASN A 56 16.32 -5.55 -4.44
CA ASN A 56 15.40 -4.70 -3.69
C ASN A 56 14.19 -5.51 -3.23
N LEU A 57 14.09 -5.83 -1.94
CA LEU A 57 12.91 -6.41 -1.29
C LEU A 57 12.14 -5.35 -0.46
N GLY A 58 12.53 -4.08 -0.60
CA GLY A 58 12.00 -2.89 0.09
C GLY A 58 10.85 -2.18 -0.62
N VAL A 59 10.73 -2.28 -1.95
CA VAL A 59 9.70 -1.54 -2.71
C VAL A 59 8.49 -2.41 -3.07
N GLY A 60 7.29 -1.90 -2.82
CA GLY A 60 6.01 -2.57 -3.07
C GLY A 60 5.39 -2.25 -4.43
N ALA A 61 6.13 -2.39 -5.53
CA ALA A 61 5.65 -2.15 -6.89
C ALA A 61 5.93 -3.38 -7.77
N TYR A 62 4.99 -3.75 -8.64
CA TYR A 62 5.12 -4.93 -9.49
C TYR A 62 6.23 -4.72 -10.53
N ARG A 63 7.03 -5.76 -10.75
CA ARG A 63 8.13 -5.80 -11.72
C ARG A 63 8.04 -7.05 -12.56
N ASP A 64 8.58 -7.08 -13.78
CA ASP A 64 8.76 -8.31 -14.58
C ASP A 64 9.94 -9.17 -14.08
N ASP A 65 10.33 -10.21 -14.81
CA ASP A 65 11.45 -11.09 -14.44
C ASP A 65 12.81 -10.41 -14.61
N GLU A 66 12.89 -9.38 -15.44
CA GLU A 66 14.05 -8.51 -15.60
C GLU A 66 14.16 -7.49 -14.45
N GLY A 67 13.10 -7.31 -13.66
CA GLY A 67 13.03 -6.35 -12.56
C GLY A 67 12.58 -4.96 -13.00
N LYS A 68 12.00 -4.81 -14.19
CA LYS A 68 11.50 -3.54 -14.74
C LYS A 68 10.03 -3.29 -14.36
N PRO A 69 9.61 -2.02 -14.22
CA PRO A 69 8.20 -1.68 -14.00
C PRO A 69 7.30 -2.24 -15.10
N VAL A 70 6.19 -2.88 -14.70
CA VAL A 70 5.16 -3.36 -15.63
C VAL A 70 3.99 -2.37 -15.64
N ILE A 71 3.58 -1.97 -16.85
CA ILE A 71 2.30 -1.29 -17.07
C ILE A 71 1.36 -2.32 -17.70
N LEU A 72 0.24 -2.59 -17.03
CA LEU A 72 -0.77 -3.54 -17.45
C LEU A 72 -1.34 -3.17 -18.84
N GLN A 73 -1.65 -4.18 -19.65
CA GLN A 73 -2.21 -4.00 -20.98
C GLN A 73 -3.60 -3.38 -20.92
N CYS A 74 -4.41 -3.72 -19.91
CA CYS A 74 -5.70 -3.07 -19.69
C CYS A 74 -5.55 -1.55 -19.49
N VAL A 75 -4.49 -1.12 -18.77
CA VAL A 75 -4.16 0.30 -18.56
C VAL A 75 -3.70 0.96 -19.85
N ARG A 76 -2.84 0.31 -20.64
CA ARG A 76 -2.40 0.83 -21.95
C ARG A 76 -3.57 0.98 -22.92
N ALA A 77 -4.46 0.01 -22.96
CA ALA A 77 -5.65 0.05 -23.80
C ALA A 77 -6.64 1.11 -23.33
N ALA A 78 -6.83 1.27 -22.02
CA ALA A 78 -7.64 2.36 -21.46
C ALA A 78 -7.03 3.74 -21.78
N GLU A 79 -5.71 3.90 -21.65
CA GLU A 79 -5.00 5.14 -22.02
C GLU A 79 -5.25 5.51 -23.49
N ALA A 80 -5.16 4.52 -24.39
CA ALA A 80 -5.46 4.74 -25.81
C ALA A 80 -6.92 5.14 -26.05
N LYS A 81 -7.88 4.59 -25.29
CA LYS A 81 -9.30 4.95 -25.38
C LYS A 81 -9.60 6.35 -24.84
N ILE A 82 -8.91 6.79 -23.79
CA ILE A 82 -9.13 8.14 -23.22
C ILE A 82 -8.31 9.23 -23.91
N SER A 83 -7.29 8.85 -24.69
CA SER A 83 -6.49 9.78 -25.49
C SER A 83 -7.38 10.61 -26.42
N GLY A 84 -7.28 11.94 -26.32
CA GLY A 84 -8.10 12.88 -27.10
C GLY A 84 -9.43 13.26 -26.46
N THR A 85 -9.77 12.71 -25.28
CA THR A 85 -10.90 13.20 -24.49
C THR A 85 -10.64 14.63 -24.03
N GLN A 86 -11.56 15.56 -24.32
CA GLN A 86 -11.51 16.90 -23.75
C GLN A 86 -11.78 16.81 -22.25
N LEU A 87 -10.79 17.08 -21.41
CA LEU A 87 -10.90 17.07 -19.94
C LEU A 87 -11.69 18.29 -19.42
N LEU A 88 -12.98 18.37 -19.77
CA LEU A 88 -13.90 19.40 -19.29
C LEU A 88 -14.14 19.26 -17.78
N GLU A 89 -14.41 20.37 -17.09
CA GLU A 89 -14.69 20.38 -15.65
C GLU A 89 -15.87 19.46 -15.26
N SER A 90 -16.89 19.37 -16.12
CA SER A 90 -18.04 18.47 -15.93
C SER A 90 -17.65 16.98 -15.88
N LEU A 91 -16.58 16.59 -16.57
CA LEU A 91 -16.06 15.22 -16.53
C LEU A 91 -15.43 14.89 -15.19
N SER A 92 -14.91 15.88 -14.44
CA SER A 92 -14.31 15.63 -13.12
C SER A 92 -15.36 15.09 -12.14
N SER A 93 -16.53 15.74 -12.05
CA SER A 93 -17.61 15.31 -11.16
C SER A 93 -18.23 13.98 -11.60
N ALA A 94 -18.39 13.79 -12.92
CA ALA A 94 -18.94 12.55 -13.47
C ALA A 94 -17.98 11.36 -13.27
N ALA A 95 -16.69 11.53 -13.56
CA ALA A 95 -15.66 10.51 -13.35
C ALA A 95 -15.52 10.15 -11.86
N SER A 96 -15.60 11.15 -10.97
CA SER A 96 -15.57 10.89 -9.53
C SER A 96 -16.77 10.07 -9.06
N THR A 97 -17.98 10.41 -9.53
CA THR A 97 -19.20 9.67 -9.17
C THR A 97 -19.16 8.24 -9.71
N LYS A 98 -18.76 8.08 -10.98
CA LYS A 98 -18.62 6.77 -11.60
C LYS A 98 -17.56 5.91 -10.90
N LEU A 99 -16.42 6.49 -10.53
CA LEU A 99 -15.39 5.76 -9.77
C LEU A 99 -15.93 5.22 -8.46
N VAL A 100 -16.75 5.98 -7.73
CA VAL A 100 -17.37 5.54 -6.47
C VAL A 100 -18.32 4.37 -6.72
N GLU A 101 -19.18 4.45 -7.73
CA GLU A 101 -20.09 3.36 -8.10
C GLU A 101 -19.32 2.10 -8.49
N ASP A 102 -18.32 2.22 -9.39
CA ASP A 102 -17.51 1.09 -9.85
C ASP A 102 -16.71 0.46 -8.69
N SER A 103 -16.20 1.28 -7.77
CA SER A 103 -15.49 0.85 -6.55
C SER A 103 -16.39 0.06 -5.59
N VAL A 104 -17.62 0.52 -5.37
CA VAL A 104 -18.60 -0.17 -4.53
C VAL A 104 -19.03 -1.49 -5.18
N GLN A 105 -19.28 -1.49 -6.49
CA GLN A 105 -19.61 -2.72 -7.22
C GLN A 105 -18.47 -3.75 -7.18
N LEU A 106 -17.21 -3.29 -7.20
CA LEU A 106 -16.05 -4.17 -7.12
C LEU A 106 -15.96 -4.91 -5.78
N VAL A 107 -16.29 -4.26 -4.66
CA VAL A 107 -16.26 -4.89 -3.33
C VAL A 107 -17.51 -5.70 -3.04
N TYR A 108 -18.69 -5.14 -3.26
CA TYR A 108 -19.96 -5.76 -2.82
C TYR A 108 -20.64 -6.60 -3.91
N GLY A 109 -20.21 -6.47 -5.16
CA GLY A 109 -20.88 -7.07 -6.32
C GLY A 109 -21.97 -6.16 -6.89
N LYS A 110 -22.09 -6.17 -8.22
CA LYS A 110 -23.05 -5.34 -8.98
C LYS A 110 -24.52 -5.58 -8.60
N ASP A 111 -24.83 -6.79 -8.14
CA ASP A 111 -26.20 -7.23 -7.84
C ASP A 111 -26.54 -7.12 -6.34
N SER A 112 -25.65 -6.53 -5.53
CA SER A 112 -25.89 -6.32 -4.09
C SER A 112 -27.06 -5.38 -3.81
N ASP A 113 -27.72 -5.60 -2.68
CA ASP A 113 -28.74 -4.71 -2.13
C ASP A 113 -28.18 -3.30 -1.89
N ILE A 114 -26.92 -3.17 -1.46
CA ILE A 114 -26.21 -1.88 -1.32
C ILE A 114 -26.31 -1.05 -2.60
N VAL A 115 -26.00 -1.66 -3.75
CA VAL A 115 -26.01 -0.98 -5.05
C VAL A 115 -27.44 -0.69 -5.50
N LYS A 116 -28.34 -1.67 -5.38
CA LYS A 116 -29.75 -1.56 -5.80
C LYS A 116 -30.53 -0.50 -5.01
N GLU A 117 -30.31 -0.44 -3.70
CA GLU A 117 -30.99 0.47 -2.78
C GLU A 117 -30.23 1.79 -2.58
N ARG A 118 -29.09 1.98 -3.26
CA ARG A 118 -28.24 3.18 -3.17
C ARG A 118 -27.83 3.50 -1.72
N ARG A 119 -27.61 2.47 -0.89
CA ARG A 119 -27.25 2.58 0.54
C ARG A 119 -25.76 2.83 0.77
N PHE A 120 -25.13 3.62 -0.09
CA PHE A 120 -23.73 3.98 0.02
C PHE A 120 -23.48 5.41 -0.42
N THR A 121 -22.38 5.96 0.06
CA THR A 121 -21.82 7.22 -0.42
C THR A 121 -20.31 7.12 -0.52
N GLY A 122 -19.69 8.07 -1.19
CA GLY A 122 -18.24 8.09 -1.30
C GLY A 122 -17.68 9.27 -2.05
N LEU A 123 -16.35 9.29 -2.11
CA LEU A 123 -15.54 10.28 -2.80
C LEU A 123 -14.39 9.55 -3.50
N GLN A 124 -14.00 10.08 -4.65
CA GLN A 124 -12.63 9.86 -5.09
C GLN A 124 -11.66 10.50 -4.10
N ALA A 125 -10.61 9.76 -3.77
CA ALA A 125 -9.56 10.17 -2.85
C ALA A 125 -8.17 9.90 -3.43
N LEU A 126 -7.13 10.51 -2.84
CA LEU A 126 -5.74 10.42 -3.28
C LEU A 126 -5.10 9.07 -2.88
N SER A 127 -5.62 7.97 -3.44
CA SER A 127 -5.29 6.58 -3.09
C SER A 127 -5.65 6.17 -1.66
N GLY A 128 -5.26 4.95 -1.25
CA GLY A 128 -5.59 4.36 0.06
C GLY A 128 -5.11 5.19 1.25
N THR A 129 -3.95 5.85 1.12
CA THR A 129 -3.36 6.66 2.20
C THR A 129 -4.22 7.86 2.56
N ALA A 130 -4.73 8.60 1.57
CA ALA A 130 -5.59 9.73 1.86
C ALA A 130 -6.95 9.29 2.40
N THR A 131 -7.44 8.10 2.01
CA THR A 131 -8.70 7.56 2.52
C THR A 131 -8.63 7.16 3.99
N THR A 132 -7.48 6.67 4.48
CA THR A 132 -7.27 6.32 5.90
C THR A 132 -6.96 7.54 6.76
N THR A 133 -6.32 8.57 6.18
CA THR A 133 -5.95 9.81 6.89
C THR A 133 -7.14 10.76 7.13
N PHE A 134 -8.33 10.54 6.56
CA PHE A 134 -9.51 11.37 6.91
C PHE A 134 -9.86 11.38 8.41
N GLY A 135 -9.32 10.43 9.22
CA GLY A 135 -9.46 10.41 10.68
C GLY A 135 -8.26 10.95 11.49
N GLU A 136 -7.08 11.13 10.90
CA GLU A 136 -5.86 11.51 11.64
C GLU A 136 -5.80 12.97 12.13
N PRO A 137 -6.36 13.99 11.43
CA PRO A 137 -6.29 15.38 11.89
C PRO A 137 -6.98 15.65 13.23
N ALA A 138 -7.73 14.70 13.78
CA ALA A 138 -8.68 14.93 14.87
C ALA A 138 -8.16 14.65 16.29
N GLN A 139 -6.85 14.48 16.52
CA GLN A 139 -6.29 14.13 17.84
C GLN A 139 -6.99 12.91 18.49
N VAL A 140 -7.51 12.00 17.67
CA VAL A 140 -8.22 10.82 18.14
C VAL A 140 -7.21 9.90 18.83
N PRO A 141 -7.44 9.46 20.08
CA PRO A 141 -6.56 8.50 20.73
C PRO A 141 -6.49 7.21 19.91
N VAL A 142 -5.31 6.91 19.36
CA VAL A 142 -5.05 5.67 18.62
C VAL A 142 -4.60 4.59 19.60
N ARG A 143 -5.20 3.41 19.49
CA ARG A 143 -4.76 2.20 20.19
C ARG A 143 -4.47 1.11 19.17
N THR A 144 -3.55 0.22 19.52
CA THR A 144 -3.22 -0.97 18.73
C THR A 144 -3.87 -2.19 19.35
N PHE A 145 -4.11 -3.22 18.53
CA PHE A 145 -4.56 -4.54 18.96
C PHE A 145 -3.55 -5.60 18.52
N HIS A 146 -3.55 -6.72 19.21
CA HIS A 146 -2.74 -7.89 18.88
C HIS A 146 -3.22 -8.50 17.57
N TYR A 147 -2.26 -8.84 16.70
CA TYR A 147 -2.57 -9.41 15.39
C TYR A 147 -1.56 -10.47 14.98
N TYR A 148 -0.27 -10.14 14.95
CA TYR A 148 0.78 -11.09 14.59
C TYR A 148 1.37 -11.76 15.84
N HIS A 149 1.56 -13.07 15.80
CA HIS A 149 2.26 -13.81 16.84
C HIS A 149 3.68 -14.17 16.36
N PRO A 150 4.76 -13.60 16.93
CA PRO A 150 6.12 -13.81 16.46
C PRO A 150 6.55 -15.29 16.40
N ASP A 151 6.20 -16.08 17.42
CA ASP A 151 6.65 -17.48 17.46
C ASP A 151 5.97 -18.37 16.42
N SER A 152 4.64 -18.28 16.27
CA SER A 152 3.89 -19.05 15.25
C SER A 152 3.97 -18.44 13.86
N LYS A 153 4.41 -17.17 13.75
CA LYS A 153 4.44 -16.36 12.52
C LYS A 153 3.08 -16.26 11.81
N GLY A 154 2.01 -16.45 12.57
CA GLY A 154 0.62 -16.44 12.14
C GLY A 154 -0.24 -15.45 12.94
N LEU A 155 -1.55 -15.62 12.87
CA LEU A 155 -2.52 -14.74 13.53
C LEU A 155 -2.58 -15.06 15.03
N HIS A 156 -2.40 -14.05 15.88
CA HIS A 156 -2.63 -14.13 17.32
C HIS A 156 -4.14 -14.01 17.63
N PHE A 157 -4.92 -14.94 17.09
CA PHE A 157 -6.37 -14.81 17.04
C PHE A 157 -7.03 -14.66 18.42
N ALA A 158 -6.60 -15.44 19.42
CA ALA A 158 -7.16 -15.36 20.77
C ALA A 158 -6.97 -13.97 21.40
N ALA A 159 -5.76 -13.39 21.30
CA ALA A 159 -5.50 -12.04 21.80
C ALA A 159 -6.22 -10.97 20.99
N PHE A 160 -6.29 -11.12 19.66
CA PHE A 160 -7.05 -10.20 18.82
C PHE A 160 -8.53 -10.16 19.23
N MET A 161 -9.13 -11.33 19.46
CA MET A 161 -10.51 -11.45 19.93
C MET A 161 -10.71 -10.88 21.34
N ASP A 162 -9.72 -11.00 22.23
CA ASP A 162 -9.76 -10.37 23.55
C ASP A 162 -9.72 -8.84 23.46
N ASP A 163 -8.88 -8.28 22.60
CA ASP A 163 -8.82 -6.84 22.35
C ASP A 163 -10.15 -6.31 21.79
N ILE A 164 -10.80 -7.04 20.88
CA ILE A 164 -12.14 -6.67 20.37
C ILE A 164 -13.18 -6.67 21.50
N LYS A 165 -13.18 -7.69 22.37
CA LYS A 165 -14.16 -7.80 23.46
C LYS A 165 -13.96 -6.72 24.53
N THR A 166 -12.71 -6.40 24.84
CA THR A 166 -12.31 -5.44 25.87
C THR A 166 -12.36 -3.99 25.40
N ALA A 167 -12.31 -3.75 24.09
CA ALA A 167 -12.46 -2.41 23.53
C ALA A 167 -13.78 -1.75 23.98
N PRO A 168 -13.80 -0.43 24.20
CA PRO A 168 -15.02 0.30 24.50
C PRO A 168 -16.07 0.09 23.40
N GLU A 169 -17.34 -0.07 23.77
CA GLU A 169 -18.43 -0.14 22.79
C GLU A 169 -18.36 1.02 21.81
N HIS A 170 -18.77 0.79 20.56
CA HIS A 170 -18.71 1.78 19.48
C HIS A 170 -17.29 2.24 19.08
N SER A 171 -16.24 1.50 19.43
CA SER A 171 -14.89 1.72 18.90
C SER A 171 -14.82 1.58 17.36
N PHE A 172 -13.95 2.39 16.76
CA PHE A 172 -13.59 2.34 15.33
C PHE A 172 -12.38 1.41 15.15
N PHE A 173 -12.46 0.47 14.22
CA PHE A 173 -11.36 -0.45 13.90
C PHE A 173 -10.95 -0.32 12.44
N LEU A 174 -9.65 -0.09 12.22
CA LEU A 174 -9.03 -0.18 10.90
C LEU A 174 -8.56 -1.61 10.64
N LEU A 175 -9.08 -2.23 9.58
CA LEU A 175 -8.84 -3.64 9.24
C LEU A 175 -8.34 -3.77 7.80
N HIS A 176 -7.44 -4.72 7.55
CA HIS A 176 -7.15 -5.19 6.19
C HIS A 176 -8.06 -6.37 5.87
N PRO A 177 -8.89 -6.34 4.80
CA PRO A 177 -9.79 -7.44 4.46
C PRO A 177 -9.05 -8.65 3.89
N CYS A 178 -7.88 -8.42 3.29
CA CYS A 178 -6.97 -9.43 2.74
C CYS A 178 -5.56 -8.84 2.55
N ALA A 179 -4.59 -9.72 2.33
CA ALA A 179 -3.18 -9.42 2.10
C ALA A 179 -2.62 -8.40 3.10
N HIS A 180 -2.79 -8.70 4.39
CA HIS A 180 -2.40 -7.79 5.47
C HIS A 180 -0.98 -7.25 5.29
N ASN A 181 -0.83 -5.93 5.26
CA ASN A 181 0.47 -5.25 5.26
C ASN A 181 0.77 -4.82 6.71
N PRO A 182 1.88 -5.26 7.34
CA PRO A 182 3.09 -5.84 6.74
C PRO A 182 3.23 -7.37 6.74
N THR A 183 2.35 -8.11 7.41
CA THR A 183 2.63 -9.50 7.82
C THR A 183 2.36 -10.55 6.74
N GLY A 184 1.42 -10.28 5.82
CA GLY A 184 0.83 -11.27 4.91
C GLY A 184 -0.07 -12.30 5.60
N VAL A 185 -0.38 -12.14 6.89
CA VAL A 185 -1.25 -13.05 7.64
C VAL A 185 -2.68 -12.54 7.56
N ASP A 186 -3.59 -13.35 7.06
CA ASP A 186 -5.03 -13.03 7.03
C ASP A 186 -5.82 -14.02 7.91
N PRO A 187 -6.90 -13.58 8.58
CA PRO A 187 -7.84 -14.50 9.23
C PRO A 187 -8.52 -15.42 8.22
N THR A 188 -8.87 -16.62 8.65
CA THR A 188 -9.72 -17.53 7.85
C THR A 188 -11.15 -17.01 7.76
N GLU A 189 -11.97 -17.59 6.88
CA GLU A 189 -13.38 -17.23 6.78
C GLU A 189 -14.11 -17.44 8.11
N GLU A 190 -13.86 -18.55 8.81
CA GLU A 190 -14.46 -18.85 10.11
C GLU A 190 -14.06 -17.82 11.16
N GLN A 191 -12.77 -17.42 11.17
CA GLN A 191 -12.27 -16.38 12.05
C GLN A 191 -12.91 -15.03 11.74
N TRP A 192 -13.07 -14.68 10.46
CA TRP A 192 -13.77 -13.45 10.05
C TRP A 192 -15.23 -13.42 10.51
N ARG A 193 -15.93 -14.55 10.48
CA ARG A 193 -17.31 -14.67 11.01
C ARG A 193 -17.34 -14.44 12.52
N GLU A 194 -16.39 -14.98 13.27
CA GLU A 194 -16.32 -14.75 14.72
C GLU A 194 -15.97 -13.28 15.06
N ILE A 195 -15.04 -12.68 14.31
CA ILE A 195 -14.69 -11.25 14.43
C ILE A 195 -15.93 -10.39 14.17
N SER A 196 -16.62 -10.62 13.05
CA SER A 196 -17.84 -9.89 12.67
C SER A 196 -18.91 -9.98 13.75
N HIS A 197 -19.16 -11.19 14.27
CA HIS A 197 -20.10 -11.40 15.37
C HIS A 197 -19.76 -10.54 16.59
N GLN A 198 -18.50 -10.53 17.04
CA GLN A 198 -18.10 -9.73 18.20
C GLN A 198 -18.16 -8.22 17.94
N PHE A 199 -17.85 -7.77 16.73
CA PHE A 199 -18.06 -6.37 16.35
C PHE A 199 -19.53 -5.97 16.50
N LYS A 200 -20.45 -6.89 16.16
CA LYS A 200 -21.89 -6.63 16.26
C LYS A 200 -22.35 -6.54 17.71
N VAL A 201 -21.87 -7.45 18.57
CA VAL A 201 -22.15 -7.42 20.02
C VAL A 201 -21.73 -6.09 20.64
N LYS A 202 -20.57 -5.57 20.24
CA LYS A 202 -19.99 -4.35 20.79
C LYS A 202 -20.34 -3.07 20.03
N ASN A 203 -21.16 -3.18 18.98
CA ASN A 203 -21.51 -2.11 18.04
C ASN A 203 -20.30 -1.36 17.48
N HIS A 204 -19.19 -2.06 17.25
CA HIS A 204 -17.98 -1.48 16.68
C HIS A 204 -18.18 -1.10 15.21
N PHE A 205 -17.46 -0.06 14.78
CA PHE A 205 -17.47 0.39 13.39
C PHE A 205 -16.26 -0.19 12.63
N PRO A 206 -16.46 -1.13 11.70
CA PRO A 206 -15.41 -1.66 10.85
C PRO A 206 -15.07 -0.69 9.71
N PHE A 207 -13.79 -0.37 9.57
CA PHE A 207 -13.26 0.37 8.44
C PHE A 207 -12.18 -0.44 7.74
N PHE A 208 -12.41 -0.81 6.49
CA PHE A 208 -11.50 -1.66 5.73
C PHE A 208 -10.56 -0.86 4.83
N ASP A 209 -9.24 -1.02 4.99
CA ASP A 209 -8.24 -0.59 4.01
C ASP A 209 -8.04 -1.69 2.97
N THR A 210 -8.60 -1.48 1.79
CA THR A 210 -8.68 -2.42 0.66
C THR A 210 -7.71 -2.00 -0.44
N ALA A 211 -6.42 -2.28 -0.22
CA ALA A 211 -5.36 -1.93 -1.16
C ALA A 211 -4.91 -3.06 -2.10
N TYR A 212 -5.36 -4.29 -1.84
CA TYR A 212 -4.78 -5.52 -2.43
C TYR A 212 -5.83 -6.51 -2.93
N GLN A 213 -7.08 -6.09 -3.16
CA GLN A 213 -8.16 -6.97 -3.64
C GLN A 213 -7.75 -7.66 -4.96
N GLY A 214 -7.72 -8.99 -4.95
CA GLY A 214 -7.27 -9.85 -6.05
C GLY A 214 -5.80 -10.29 -5.96
N LEU A 215 -4.97 -9.63 -5.14
CA LEU A 215 -3.54 -9.96 -5.00
C LEU A 215 -3.26 -10.98 -3.88
N ALA A 216 -4.24 -11.31 -3.03
CA ALA A 216 -4.09 -12.36 -2.03
C ALA A 216 -4.31 -13.74 -2.65
N SER A 217 -5.40 -13.89 -3.43
CA SER A 217 -5.81 -15.19 -4.00
C SER A 217 -5.83 -15.27 -5.53
N GLY A 218 -5.72 -14.15 -6.23
CA GLY A 218 -5.97 -14.08 -7.68
C GLY A 218 -7.44 -13.97 -8.05
N ASP A 219 -8.32 -13.83 -7.05
CA ASP A 219 -9.78 -13.73 -7.20
C ASP A 219 -10.32 -12.53 -6.42
N LEU A 220 -11.02 -11.63 -7.11
CA LEU A 220 -11.53 -10.38 -6.55
C LEU A 220 -12.65 -10.60 -5.52
N ASP A 221 -13.48 -11.63 -5.73
CA ASP A 221 -14.63 -11.93 -4.87
C ASP A 221 -14.17 -12.59 -3.58
N ARG A 222 -13.21 -13.53 -3.67
CA ARG A 222 -12.59 -14.17 -2.51
C ARG A 222 -11.88 -13.15 -1.63
N ASP A 223 -11.15 -12.21 -2.25
CA ASP A 223 -10.41 -11.18 -1.52
C ASP A 223 -11.32 -10.09 -0.91
N ALA A 224 -12.60 -10.02 -1.30
CA ALA A 224 -13.62 -9.16 -0.68
C ALA A 224 -14.47 -9.87 0.38
N LYS A 225 -14.22 -11.17 0.64
CA LYS A 225 -15.09 -12.01 1.48
C LYS A 225 -15.25 -11.48 2.90
N ALA A 226 -14.18 -10.96 3.52
CA ALA A 226 -14.23 -10.35 4.85
C ALA A 226 -15.26 -9.21 4.91
N ILE A 227 -15.24 -8.30 3.93
CA ILE A 227 -16.18 -7.16 3.87
C ILE A 227 -17.62 -7.66 3.69
N ARG A 228 -17.81 -8.68 2.84
CA ARG A 228 -19.13 -9.26 2.57
C ARG A 228 -19.72 -9.98 3.80
N ILE A 229 -18.89 -10.63 4.62
CA ILE A 229 -19.34 -11.22 5.89
C ILE A 229 -19.89 -10.14 6.83
N PHE A 230 -19.19 -9.03 6.99
CA PHE A 230 -19.68 -7.90 7.80
C PHE A 230 -20.95 -7.28 7.21
N HIS A 231 -21.07 -7.22 5.89
CA HIS A 231 -22.31 -6.75 5.26
C HIS A 231 -23.47 -7.73 5.51
N GLU A 232 -23.25 -9.03 5.33
CA GLU A 232 -24.23 -10.09 5.61
C GLU A 232 -24.73 -10.03 7.07
N ASP A 233 -23.84 -9.70 8.02
CA ASP A 233 -24.17 -9.53 9.43
C ASP A 233 -24.83 -8.17 9.74
N GLY A 234 -25.00 -7.28 8.74
CA GLY A 234 -25.75 -6.03 8.85
C GLY A 234 -24.97 -4.84 9.41
N HIS A 235 -23.63 -4.85 9.26
CA HIS A 235 -22.80 -3.74 9.70
C HIS A 235 -22.91 -2.54 8.75
N LEU A 236 -22.82 -1.32 9.31
CA LEU A 236 -22.36 -0.17 8.54
C LEU A 236 -20.83 -0.26 8.41
N ILE A 237 -20.32 -0.02 7.21
CA ILE A 237 -18.92 -0.28 6.85
C ILE A 237 -18.32 0.96 6.20
N GLY A 238 -17.10 1.32 6.61
CA GLY A 238 -16.23 2.22 5.85
C GLY A 238 -15.23 1.43 5.02
N CYS A 239 -14.91 1.91 3.82
CA CYS A 239 -13.95 1.26 2.94
C CYS A 239 -13.04 2.29 2.27
N ALA A 240 -11.73 2.06 2.38
CA ALA A 240 -10.66 2.80 1.74
C ALA A 240 -10.06 1.93 0.62
N GLN A 241 -10.46 2.17 -0.63
CA GLN A 241 -9.98 1.38 -1.76
C GLN A 241 -8.81 2.05 -2.49
N SER A 242 -7.80 1.26 -2.88
CA SER A 242 -6.65 1.75 -3.65
C SER A 242 -6.48 0.98 -4.95
N PHE A 243 -6.36 1.70 -6.06
CA PHE A 243 -6.04 1.12 -7.38
C PHE A 243 -4.54 1.11 -7.68
N ALA A 244 -3.72 1.56 -6.73
CA ALA A 244 -2.28 1.72 -6.94
C ALA A 244 -1.57 0.38 -7.23
N LYS A 245 -1.99 -0.71 -6.59
CA LYS A 245 -1.33 -2.02 -6.72
C LYS A 245 -2.08 -2.91 -7.69
N ILE A 246 -3.39 -3.02 -7.52
CA ILE A 246 -4.26 -3.92 -8.30
C ILE A 246 -4.36 -3.52 -9.79
N MET A 247 -4.10 -2.24 -10.13
CA MET A 247 -4.03 -1.76 -11.52
C MET A 247 -2.66 -1.14 -11.87
N GLY A 248 -1.66 -1.23 -10.98
CA GLY A 248 -0.35 -0.60 -11.20
C GLY A 248 -0.35 0.94 -11.26
N LEU A 249 -1.43 1.61 -10.86
CA LEU A 249 -1.61 3.07 -10.96
C LEU A 249 -0.97 3.85 -9.79
N HIS A 250 0.22 3.44 -9.34
CA HIS A 250 0.89 3.97 -8.14
C HIS A 250 0.99 5.51 -8.12
N GLY A 251 1.48 6.08 -9.22
CA GLY A 251 1.72 7.52 -9.37
C GLY A 251 0.46 8.33 -9.71
N HIS A 252 -0.61 7.69 -10.18
CA HIS A 252 -1.87 8.38 -10.51
C HIS A 252 -2.73 8.71 -9.28
N ARG A 253 -2.35 8.17 -8.11
CA ARG A 253 -3.00 8.44 -6.81
C ARG A 253 -4.51 8.20 -6.82
N VAL A 254 -4.95 7.12 -7.47
CA VAL A 254 -6.39 6.79 -7.59
C VAL A 254 -6.82 5.92 -6.42
N GLY A 255 -7.93 6.31 -5.78
CA GLY A 255 -8.60 5.56 -4.74
C GLY A 255 -10.01 6.08 -4.49
N CYS A 256 -10.76 5.35 -3.68
CA CYS A 256 -12.13 5.67 -3.33
C CYS A 256 -12.35 5.47 -1.84
N LEU A 257 -12.89 6.49 -1.17
CA LEU A 257 -13.51 6.33 0.15
C LEU A 257 -14.99 6.03 -0.09
N SER A 258 -15.50 4.92 0.44
CA SER A 258 -16.93 4.63 0.47
C SER A 258 -17.40 4.30 1.87
N ILE A 259 -18.64 4.68 2.18
CA ILE A 259 -19.29 4.47 3.48
C ILE A 259 -20.69 3.94 3.20
N LEU A 260 -21.04 2.81 3.84
CA LEU A 260 -22.40 2.31 3.85
C LEU A 260 -23.27 3.16 4.78
N SER A 261 -24.51 3.35 4.36
CA SER A 261 -25.50 4.16 5.06
C SER A 261 -26.79 3.38 5.25
N VAL A 262 -27.62 3.82 6.20
CA VAL A 262 -28.92 3.22 6.47
C VAL A 262 -29.88 3.44 5.30
N ASP A 263 -29.83 4.61 4.67
CA ASP A 263 -30.67 4.98 3.53
C ASP A 263 -29.99 6.05 2.65
N GLU A 264 -30.59 6.35 1.50
CA GLU A 264 -30.09 7.34 0.55
C GLU A 264 -30.04 8.76 1.16
N LYS A 265 -30.94 9.10 2.08
CA LYS A 265 -30.96 10.42 2.74
C LYS A 265 -29.71 10.61 3.60
N GLN A 266 -29.35 9.60 4.38
CA GLN A 266 -28.13 9.58 5.18
C GLN A 266 -26.88 9.57 4.27
N ALA A 267 -26.91 8.82 3.16
CA ALA A 267 -25.83 8.81 2.17
C ALA A 267 -25.51 10.23 1.65
N ILE A 268 -26.54 11.01 1.31
CA ILE A 268 -26.42 12.40 0.85
C ILE A 268 -25.82 13.29 1.95
N ALA A 269 -26.30 13.15 3.19
CA ALA A 269 -25.80 13.93 4.32
C ALA A 269 -24.31 13.66 4.58
N ILE A 270 -23.90 12.38 4.62
CA ILE A 270 -22.51 11.97 4.78
C ILE A 270 -21.65 12.50 3.62
N ARG A 271 -22.14 12.39 2.37
CA ARG A 271 -21.44 12.92 1.18
C ARG A 271 -21.11 14.40 1.33
N SER A 272 -22.06 15.19 1.83
CA SER A 272 -21.89 16.64 1.97
C SER A 272 -20.76 17.00 2.95
N GLN A 273 -20.63 16.25 4.05
CA GLN A 273 -19.57 16.44 5.04
C GLN A 273 -18.21 16.04 4.46
N LEU A 274 -18.15 14.88 3.82
CA LEU A 274 -16.95 14.39 3.17
C LEU A 274 -16.44 15.34 2.07
N GLN A 275 -17.33 15.93 1.28
CA GLN A 275 -16.98 16.93 0.27
C GLN A 275 -16.38 18.21 0.88
N GLN A 276 -16.90 18.67 2.03
CA GLN A 276 -16.32 19.83 2.72
C GLN A 276 -14.88 19.54 3.18
N ILE A 277 -14.65 18.35 3.76
CA ILE A 277 -13.32 17.94 4.20
C ILE A 277 -12.36 17.82 3.01
N ALA A 278 -12.76 17.11 1.95
CA ALA A 278 -11.96 16.96 0.73
C ALA A 278 -11.59 18.31 0.09
N ARG A 279 -12.56 19.25 0.02
CA ARG A 279 -12.35 20.59 -0.54
C ARG A 279 -11.32 21.38 0.26
N ALA A 280 -11.32 21.26 1.59
CA ALA A 280 -10.35 21.92 2.45
C ALA A 280 -8.94 21.28 2.35
N MET A 281 -8.85 19.97 2.12
CA MET A 281 -7.58 19.24 2.07
C MET A 281 -6.86 19.37 0.73
N TYR A 282 -7.57 19.17 -0.38
CA TYR A 282 -6.95 19.07 -1.71
C TYR A 282 -7.78 19.69 -2.84
N GLY A 283 -8.89 20.36 -2.53
CA GLY A 283 -9.76 20.96 -3.54
C GLY A 283 -10.49 19.91 -4.35
N SER A 284 -9.91 19.46 -5.47
CA SER A 284 -10.45 18.43 -6.36
C SER A 284 -9.42 17.33 -6.64
N PRO A 285 -9.86 16.07 -6.82
CA PRO A 285 -8.95 14.97 -7.08
C PRO A 285 -8.49 14.92 -8.55
N PRO A 286 -7.34 14.29 -8.86
CA PRO A 286 -6.85 14.13 -10.23
C PRO A 286 -7.79 13.29 -11.11
N VAL A 287 -8.11 13.77 -12.32
CA VAL A 287 -9.11 13.13 -13.19
C VAL A 287 -8.55 11.97 -14.02
N HIS A 288 -7.29 12.05 -14.46
CA HIS A 288 -6.72 11.08 -15.41
C HIS A 288 -6.81 9.64 -14.91
N GLY A 289 -6.37 9.41 -13.68
CA GLY A 289 -6.38 8.07 -13.11
C GLY A 289 -7.79 7.54 -12.85
N SER A 290 -8.75 8.40 -12.46
CA SER A 290 -10.16 7.97 -12.34
C SER A 290 -10.77 7.58 -13.68
N LEU A 291 -10.40 8.26 -14.76
CA LEU A 291 -10.84 7.90 -16.11
C LEU A 291 -10.29 6.53 -16.50
N LEU A 292 -9.00 6.26 -16.28
CA LEU A 292 -8.41 4.95 -16.53
C LEU A 292 -9.16 3.83 -15.81
N VAL A 293 -9.37 3.98 -14.50
CA VAL A 293 -10.11 2.98 -13.70
C VAL A 293 -11.53 2.80 -14.22
N SER A 294 -12.27 3.90 -14.44
CA SER A 294 -13.66 3.86 -14.90
C SER A 294 -13.79 3.27 -16.31
N THR A 295 -12.82 3.51 -17.19
CA THR A 295 -12.75 2.93 -18.53
C THR A 295 -12.47 1.44 -18.47
N ILE A 296 -11.56 0.98 -17.60
CA ILE A 296 -11.27 -0.44 -17.41
C ILE A 296 -12.48 -1.16 -16.83
N LEU A 297 -13.07 -0.64 -15.75
CA LEU A 297 -14.19 -1.30 -15.06
C LEU A 297 -15.52 -1.21 -15.84
N GLY A 298 -15.70 -0.17 -16.65
CA GLY A 298 -16.91 0.04 -17.45
C GLY A 298 -16.94 -0.71 -18.79
N ASP A 299 -15.81 -1.23 -19.26
CA ASP A 299 -15.69 -1.98 -20.51
C ASP A 299 -15.49 -3.47 -20.22
N PRO A 300 -16.43 -4.36 -20.61
CA PRO A 300 -16.35 -5.78 -20.28
C PRO A 300 -15.08 -6.49 -20.75
N GLU A 301 -14.53 -6.10 -21.91
CA GLU A 301 -13.31 -6.71 -22.45
C GLU A 301 -12.08 -6.25 -21.68
N LEU A 302 -11.99 -4.95 -21.36
CA LEU A 302 -10.89 -4.43 -20.54
C LEU A 302 -10.95 -4.93 -19.11
N LYS A 303 -12.15 -5.08 -18.53
CA LYS A 303 -12.33 -5.63 -17.20
C LYS A 303 -11.89 -7.09 -17.15
N ALA A 304 -12.28 -7.91 -18.12
CA ALA A 304 -11.85 -9.31 -18.21
C ALA A 304 -10.32 -9.42 -18.36
N LEU A 305 -9.73 -8.60 -19.24
CA LEU A 305 -8.27 -8.53 -19.37
C LEU A 305 -7.59 -8.13 -18.06
N TRP A 306 -8.13 -7.13 -17.35
CA TRP A 306 -7.59 -6.72 -16.06
C TRP A 306 -7.67 -7.83 -15.01
N GLU A 307 -8.79 -8.55 -14.92
CA GLU A 307 -8.96 -9.69 -14.01
C GLU A 307 -7.94 -10.80 -14.29
N GLU A 308 -7.70 -11.11 -15.57
CA GLU A 308 -6.65 -12.05 -15.98
C GLU A 308 -5.25 -11.55 -15.58
N GLU A 309 -4.94 -10.27 -15.80
CA GLU A 309 -3.66 -9.68 -15.44
C GLU A 309 -3.43 -9.67 -13.91
N VAL A 310 -4.46 -9.38 -13.12
CA VAL A 310 -4.42 -9.50 -11.64
C VAL A 310 -4.13 -10.93 -11.22
N LYS A 311 -4.81 -11.90 -11.82
CA LYS A 311 -4.56 -13.32 -11.56
C LYS A 311 -3.13 -13.72 -11.88
N VAL A 312 -2.58 -13.27 -13.01
CA VAL A 312 -1.17 -13.52 -13.38
C VAL A 312 -0.21 -12.95 -12.33
N MET A 313 -0.46 -11.73 -11.85
CA MET A 313 0.35 -11.12 -10.78
C MET A 313 0.28 -11.93 -9.48
N ALA A 314 -0.91 -12.33 -9.05
CA ALA A 314 -1.12 -13.13 -7.84
C ALA A 314 -0.49 -14.52 -7.95
N ASP A 315 -0.71 -15.24 -9.05
CA ASP A 315 -0.14 -16.57 -9.29
C ASP A 315 1.40 -16.51 -9.28
N ARG A 316 1.99 -15.42 -9.79
CA ARG A 316 3.44 -15.21 -9.70
C ARG A 316 3.91 -15.03 -8.25
N ILE A 317 3.24 -14.21 -7.44
CA ILE A 317 3.56 -14.07 -6.01
C ILE A 317 3.56 -15.44 -5.33
N ILE A 318 2.51 -16.23 -5.56
CA ILE A 318 2.36 -17.57 -4.97
C ILE A 318 3.50 -18.49 -5.40
N ARG A 319 3.86 -18.49 -6.70
CA ARG A 319 5.02 -19.24 -7.20
C ARG A 319 6.33 -18.80 -6.55
N MET A 320 6.53 -17.50 -6.32
CA MET A 320 7.74 -16.96 -5.67
C MET A 320 7.84 -17.34 -4.21
N ARG A 321 6.73 -17.33 -3.47
CA ARG A 321 6.68 -17.87 -2.09
C ARG A 321 7.08 -19.34 -2.05
N ALA A 322 6.48 -20.15 -2.92
CA ALA A 322 6.77 -21.58 -2.99
C ALA A 322 8.22 -21.86 -3.44
N ALA A 323 8.76 -21.07 -4.37
CA ALA A 323 10.15 -21.19 -4.80
C ALA A 323 11.13 -20.83 -3.67
N LEU A 324 10.89 -19.73 -2.95
CA LEU A 324 11.72 -19.30 -1.82
C LEU A 324 11.75 -20.38 -0.73
N ARG A 325 10.58 -20.86 -0.29
CA ARG A 325 10.48 -21.92 0.71
C ARG A 325 11.24 -23.19 0.29
N ARG A 326 10.96 -23.71 -0.91
CA ARG A 326 11.63 -24.92 -1.43
C ARG A 326 13.15 -24.77 -1.51
N SER A 327 13.63 -23.58 -1.88
CA SER A 327 15.07 -23.30 -1.94
C SER A 327 15.70 -23.33 -0.54
N LEU A 328 15.06 -22.72 0.47
CA LEU A 328 15.54 -22.74 1.85
C LEU A 328 15.59 -24.16 2.44
N GLU A 329 14.56 -24.95 2.17
CA GLU A 329 14.49 -26.37 2.57
C GLU A 329 15.56 -27.21 1.87
N LYS A 330 15.76 -27.03 0.55
CA LYS A 330 16.77 -27.75 -0.24
C LYS A 330 18.20 -27.44 0.19
N LEU A 331 18.47 -26.21 0.63
CA LEU A 331 19.78 -25.79 1.12
C LEU A 331 20.07 -26.34 2.53
N GLY A 332 19.09 -26.96 3.21
CA GLY A 332 19.27 -27.64 4.50
C GLY A 332 18.96 -26.79 5.73
N SER A 333 18.16 -25.73 5.60
CA SER A 333 17.80 -24.88 6.74
C SER A 333 17.05 -25.69 7.81
N CYS A 334 17.45 -25.55 9.07
CA CYS A 334 16.79 -26.24 10.19
C CYS A 334 15.52 -25.52 10.69
N LEU A 335 15.21 -24.34 10.13
CA LEU A 335 14.06 -23.51 10.55
C LEU A 335 12.78 -23.91 9.81
N ASN A 336 11.62 -23.70 10.47
CA ASN A 336 10.32 -23.85 9.80
C ASN A 336 10.00 -22.61 8.93
N TRP A 337 9.92 -22.83 7.61
CA TRP A 337 9.62 -21.84 6.59
C TRP A 337 8.19 -21.91 6.02
N GLU A 338 7.29 -22.70 6.62
CA GLU A 338 5.89 -22.83 6.18
C GLU A 338 5.13 -21.50 6.12
N HIS A 339 5.44 -20.59 7.04
CA HIS A 339 4.86 -19.27 7.10
C HIS A 339 5.00 -18.48 5.79
N ILE A 340 6.06 -18.71 5.00
CA ILE A 340 6.26 -18.05 3.68
C ILE A 340 5.12 -18.37 2.73
N THR A 341 4.64 -19.62 2.74
CA THR A 341 3.56 -20.11 1.87
C THR A 341 2.17 -20.00 2.51
N ASN A 342 2.08 -19.97 3.84
CA ASN A 342 0.81 -19.79 4.55
C ASN A 342 0.36 -18.31 4.54
N GLN A 343 1.31 -17.39 4.48
CA GLN A 343 1.05 -15.97 4.29
C GLN A 343 0.74 -15.66 2.82
N VAL A 344 -0.08 -14.64 2.59
CA VAL A 344 -0.62 -14.24 1.29
C VAL A 344 -0.21 -12.82 0.91
N GLY A 345 -0.54 -12.43 -0.32
CA GLY A 345 -0.30 -11.08 -0.82
C GLY A 345 1.18 -10.75 -1.02
N MET A 346 1.50 -9.47 -1.07
CA MET A 346 2.82 -9.00 -1.49
C MET A 346 3.92 -9.14 -0.42
N PHE A 347 3.56 -9.35 0.85
CA PHE A 347 4.46 -9.20 1.99
C PHE A 347 4.60 -10.46 2.82
N CYS A 348 5.79 -10.68 3.37
CA CYS A 348 6.04 -11.72 4.36
C CYS A 348 6.97 -11.18 5.43
N PHE A 349 6.62 -11.37 6.69
CA PHE A 349 7.60 -11.27 7.76
C PHE A 349 8.44 -12.54 7.79
N SER A 350 9.71 -12.39 7.43
CA SER A 350 10.69 -13.48 7.39
C SER A 350 11.07 -14.01 8.77
N GLY A 351 10.91 -13.19 9.81
CA GLY A 351 11.42 -13.45 11.16
C GLY A 351 12.92 -13.18 11.31
N LEU A 352 13.56 -12.52 10.35
CA LEU A 352 14.95 -12.09 10.47
C LEU A 352 15.10 -10.95 11.48
N SER A 353 16.16 -11.05 12.28
CA SER A 353 16.60 -9.97 13.16
C SER A 353 17.18 -8.79 12.37
N PRO A 354 17.17 -7.57 12.92
CA PRO A 354 17.84 -6.42 12.31
C PRO A 354 19.30 -6.70 11.96
N GLU A 355 20.02 -7.47 12.78
CA GLU A 355 21.42 -7.84 12.56
C GLU A 355 21.59 -8.74 11.33
N GLN A 356 20.67 -9.69 11.12
CA GLN A 356 20.64 -10.54 9.92
C GLN A 356 20.25 -9.73 8.67
N VAL A 357 19.35 -8.75 8.80
CA VAL A 357 19.00 -7.82 7.70
C VAL A 357 20.21 -6.95 7.32
N ASP A 358 20.97 -6.47 8.29
CA ASP A 358 22.18 -5.68 8.03
C ASP A 358 23.28 -6.54 7.39
N GLN A 359 23.44 -7.80 7.81
CA GLN A 359 24.34 -8.74 7.16
C GLN A 359 23.96 -8.94 5.69
N LEU A 360 22.66 -9.08 5.41
CA LEU A 360 22.13 -9.20 4.06
C LEU A 360 22.49 -8.04 3.14
N VAL A 361 22.40 -6.81 3.66
CA VAL A 361 22.80 -5.61 2.91
C VAL A 361 24.31 -5.61 2.66
N ARG A 362 25.12 -5.84 3.70
CA ARG A 362 26.59 -5.68 3.62
C ARG A 362 27.28 -6.76 2.80
N GLU A 363 26.85 -8.02 2.93
CA GLU A 363 27.55 -9.17 2.35
C GLU A 363 26.93 -9.61 1.02
N PHE A 364 25.62 -9.38 0.84
CA PHE A 364 24.87 -9.94 -0.28
C PHE A 364 24.13 -8.89 -1.11
N HIS A 365 24.22 -7.60 -0.77
CA HIS A 365 23.54 -6.52 -1.48
C HIS A 365 22.02 -6.68 -1.54
N ILE A 366 21.40 -7.29 -0.51
CA ILE A 366 19.95 -7.46 -0.43
C ILE A 366 19.35 -6.44 0.52
N TYR A 367 18.44 -5.63 -0.01
CA TYR A 367 17.84 -4.50 0.69
C TYR A 367 16.41 -4.82 1.09
N MET A 368 16.11 -4.81 2.39
CA MET A 368 14.76 -4.94 2.96
C MET A 368 14.59 -4.02 4.16
N THR A 369 13.37 -3.91 4.70
CA THR A 369 13.15 -3.12 5.93
C THR A 369 13.67 -3.88 7.15
N CYS A 370 14.16 -3.15 8.16
CA CYS A 370 14.82 -3.71 9.36
C CYS A 370 13.92 -4.63 10.20
N ASP A 371 12.61 -4.59 9.97
CA ASP A 371 11.60 -5.48 10.54
C ASP A 371 11.56 -6.87 9.88
N GLY A 372 12.46 -7.15 8.92
CA GLY A 372 12.53 -8.42 8.21
C GLY A 372 11.39 -8.62 7.20
N ARG A 373 10.65 -7.58 6.81
CA ARG A 373 9.61 -7.68 5.78
C ARG A 373 10.20 -7.86 4.38
N ILE A 374 9.88 -8.99 3.77
CA ILE A 374 10.15 -9.32 2.38
C ILE A 374 8.98 -8.88 1.49
N ARG A 375 9.29 -8.35 0.30
CA ARG A 375 8.30 -8.05 -0.74
C ARG A 375 8.51 -8.92 -1.97
N PHE A 376 7.52 -9.72 -2.33
CA PHE A 376 7.64 -10.74 -3.40
C PHE A 376 7.60 -10.18 -4.82
N PHE A 377 7.11 -8.95 -5.02
CA PHE A 377 7.01 -8.33 -6.35
C PHE A 377 8.35 -8.04 -7.04
N HIS A 378 9.46 -8.05 -6.30
CA HIS A 378 10.80 -7.85 -6.86
C HIS A 378 11.63 -9.14 -6.92
N LEU A 379 11.08 -10.28 -6.48
CA LEU A 379 11.79 -11.55 -6.53
C LEU A 379 11.83 -12.08 -7.98
N LYS A 380 13.04 -12.41 -8.46
CA LYS A 380 13.26 -12.98 -9.79
C LYS A 380 13.17 -14.51 -9.74
N LEU A 381 12.59 -15.14 -10.78
CA LEU A 381 12.60 -16.61 -10.92
C LEU A 381 14.02 -17.17 -11.03
N ALA A 382 14.94 -16.41 -11.66
CA ALA A 382 16.35 -16.75 -11.86
C ALA A 382 17.20 -16.63 -10.58
N PHE A 383 16.58 -16.80 -9.41
CA PHE A 383 17.27 -16.95 -8.13
C PHE A 383 18.01 -18.31 -8.14
N GLU A 384 19.21 -18.33 -8.71
CA GLU A 384 20.18 -19.40 -8.48
C GLU A 384 20.64 -19.34 -7.03
N LEU A 385 19.93 -20.09 -6.17
CA LEU A 385 20.37 -20.95 -5.05
C LEU A 385 21.50 -20.54 -4.07
N ASN A 386 22.41 -19.61 -4.38
CA ASN A 386 23.55 -19.28 -3.53
C ASN A 386 23.28 -18.14 -2.54
N VAL A 387 22.28 -17.30 -2.82
CA VAL A 387 22.04 -16.08 -2.03
C VAL A 387 21.49 -16.40 -0.63
N PHE A 388 20.72 -17.47 -0.45
CA PHE A 388 20.14 -17.82 0.87
C PHE A 388 20.93 -18.87 1.66
N HIS A 389 22.16 -19.18 1.25
CA HIS A 389 23.01 -20.12 1.98
C HIS A 389 23.31 -19.63 3.41
N PHE A 390 23.18 -18.33 3.69
CA PHE A 390 23.34 -17.77 5.03
C PHE A 390 22.07 -17.89 5.91
N LEU A 391 20.88 -18.13 5.34
CA LEU A 391 19.64 -18.43 6.09
C LEU A 391 19.58 -19.87 6.63
N LEU A 392 20.71 -20.59 6.50
CA LEU A 392 20.86 -21.96 6.97
C LEU A 392 21.19 -22.07 8.46
N PHE A 393 21.64 -20.98 9.10
CA PHE A 393 22.12 -20.96 10.47
C PHE A 393 21.28 -20.04 11.37
#